data_AF-A0A536UEI0-F1
#
_entry.id   AF-A0A536UEI0-F1
#
_cell.length_a   1.000
_cell.length_b   1.000
_cell.length_c   1.000
_cell.angle_alpha   90.00
_cell.angle_beta   90.00
_cell.angle_gamma   90.00
#
_symmetry.space_group_name_H-M   'P 1'
#
loop_
_entity.id
_entity.type
_entity.pdbx_description
1 polymer ?
#
loop_
_entity_poly.entity_id
_entity_poly.type
_entity_poly.pdbx_seq_one_letter_code
_entity_poly.pdbx_strand_id
1 'polypeptide(L)'
;MKTKPFAFGVLLFGGATIAQADTFVVNSTADDGSANTLRWAIVQNNAHPGGNTIQIVPSASPFRIKLNSLLPPIIGPATVTATSRGVVIDGGNFIDGNNQASCPGET
;
A
#
# COMPACT_ATOMS: atom_id res chain seq x y z
N MET A 1 37.43 29.82 -51.52
CA MET A 1 36.49 28.87 -50.88
C MET A 1 36.17 29.40 -49.49
N LYS A 2 34.87 29.50 -49.13
CA LYS A 2 34.37 30.19 -47.93
C LYS A 2 33.69 29.16 -47.04
N THR A 3 34.27 28.85 -45.88
CA THR A 3 33.75 27.88 -44.90
C THR A 3 32.73 28.55 -44.00
N LYS A 4 31.52 27.96 -43.89
CA LYS A 4 30.46 28.41 -42.98
C LYS A 4 30.45 27.50 -41.74
N PRO A 5 30.40 28.06 -40.52
CA PRO A 5 30.28 27.25 -39.32
C PRO A 5 28.83 26.76 -39.13
N PHE A 6 28.68 25.47 -38.84
CA PHE A 6 27.41 24.86 -38.47
C PHE A 6 27.33 24.83 -36.95
N ALA A 7 26.38 25.55 -36.37
CA ALA A 7 26.12 25.54 -34.93
C ALA A 7 25.29 24.31 -34.55
N PHE A 8 25.78 23.52 -33.59
CA PHE A 8 25.08 22.37 -33.02
C PHE A 8 24.22 22.86 -31.85
N GLY A 9 22.90 22.93 -32.04
CA GLY A 9 21.95 23.22 -30.97
C GLY A 9 21.74 21.99 -30.07
N VAL A 10 22.07 22.11 -28.79
CA VAL A 10 21.76 21.09 -27.78
C VAL A 10 20.31 21.27 -27.33
N LEU A 11 19.48 20.26 -27.57
CA LEU A 11 18.09 20.19 -27.12
C LEU A 11 18.06 19.50 -25.75
N LEU A 12 17.79 20.28 -24.70
CA LEU A 12 17.58 19.75 -23.34
C LEU A 12 16.15 19.20 -23.25
N PHE A 13 16.01 17.87 -23.30
CA PHE A 13 14.76 17.19 -22.94
C PHE A 13 14.65 17.15 -21.40
N GLY A 14 13.87 18.05 -20.82
CA GLY A 14 13.44 17.97 -19.43
C GLY A 14 12.46 16.80 -19.26
N GLY A 15 12.95 15.64 -18.85
CA GLY A 15 12.13 14.46 -18.58
C GLY A 15 11.32 14.63 -17.30
N ALA A 16 9.99 14.70 -17.40
CA ALA A 16 9.12 14.51 -16.25
C ALA A 16 9.15 13.02 -15.86
N THR A 17 9.58 12.71 -14.64
CA THR A 17 9.46 11.36 -14.09
C THR A 17 7.99 11.11 -13.78
N ILE A 18 7.35 10.22 -14.53
CA ILE A 18 6.02 9.72 -14.17
C ILE A 18 6.23 8.82 -12.95
N ALA A 19 5.64 9.18 -11.80
CA ALA A 19 5.62 8.30 -10.64
C ALA A 19 4.84 7.04 -11.01
N GLN A 20 5.50 5.88 -10.93
CA GLN A 20 4.89 4.59 -11.21
C GLN A 20 4.25 4.06 -9.93
N ALA A 21 2.96 3.70 -10.00
CA ALA A 21 2.25 3.12 -8.87
C ALA A 21 2.60 1.64 -8.73
N ASP A 22 2.95 1.22 -7.51
CA ASP A 22 3.30 -0.17 -7.19
C ASP A 22 2.07 -0.98 -6.74
N THR A 23 2.19 -2.31 -6.78
CA THR A 23 1.22 -3.23 -6.20
C THR A 23 1.86 -4.13 -5.15
N PHE A 24 1.34 -4.07 -3.93
CA PHE A 24 1.77 -4.89 -2.80
C PHE A 24 0.75 -5.99 -2.53
N VAL A 25 1.15 -7.24 -2.75
CA VAL A 25 0.26 -8.41 -2.63
C VAL A 25 0.17 -8.87 -1.18
N VAL A 26 -1.06 -9.04 -0.69
CA VAL A 26 -1.37 -9.62 0.62
C VAL A 26 -2.00 -11.00 0.42
N ASN A 27 -1.29 -12.06 0.76
CA ASN A 27 -1.78 -13.45 0.68
C ASN A 27 -1.55 -14.26 1.97
N SER A 28 -1.02 -13.60 3.01
CA SER A 28 -0.88 -14.14 4.36
C SER A 28 -1.89 -13.50 5.31
N THR A 29 -2.46 -14.30 6.20
CA THR A 29 -3.35 -13.83 7.28
C THR A 29 -2.60 -13.43 8.54
N ALA A 30 -1.27 -13.58 8.59
CA ALA A 30 -0.47 -13.19 9.73
C ALA A 30 -0.42 -11.65 9.91
N ASP A 31 -0.19 -11.21 11.14
CA ASP A 31 0.02 -9.80 11.50
C ASP A 31 1.35 -9.61 12.25
N ASP A 32 2.43 -10.11 11.65
CA ASP A 32 3.79 -10.10 12.19
C ASP A 32 4.76 -9.18 11.41
N GLY A 33 4.27 -8.52 10.35
CA GLY A 33 5.07 -7.65 9.50
C GLY A 33 5.96 -8.38 8.48
N SER A 34 5.86 -9.72 8.39
CA SER A 34 6.52 -10.49 7.34
C SER A 34 5.93 -10.17 5.96
N ALA A 35 6.68 -10.51 4.90
CA ALA A 35 6.26 -10.27 3.53
C ALA A 35 4.85 -10.83 3.25
N ASN A 36 4.09 -10.12 2.42
CA ASN A 36 2.73 -10.48 2.03
C ASN A 36 1.67 -10.49 3.16
N THR A 37 1.99 -9.93 4.33
CA THR A 37 0.98 -9.55 5.34
C THR A 37 0.40 -8.16 5.06
N LEU A 38 -0.78 -7.86 5.60
CA LEU A 38 -1.41 -6.53 5.46
C LEU A 38 -0.54 -5.43 6.07
N ARG A 39 0.03 -5.68 7.26
CA ARG A 39 0.92 -4.73 7.93
C ARG A 39 2.15 -4.41 7.07
N TRP A 40 2.78 -5.43 6.52
CA TRP A 40 3.90 -5.25 5.60
C TRP A 40 3.52 -4.42 4.38
N ALA A 41 2.38 -4.72 3.74
CA ALA A 41 1.95 -4.00 2.54
C ALA A 41 1.68 -2.51 2.81
N ILE A 42 1.10 -2.16 3.97
CA ILE A 42 0.92 -0.76 4.38
C ILE A 42 2.28 -0.08 4.57
N VAL A 43 3.25 -0.75 5.20
CA VAL A 43 4.61 -0.21 5.38
C VAL A 43 5.28 0.05 4.02
N GLN A 44 5.14 -0.87 3.06
CA GLN A 44 5.69 -0.66 1.71
C GLN A 44 5.00 0.50 0.98
N ASN A 45 3.67 0.58 1.03
CA ASN A 45 2.94 1.73 0.49
C ASN A 45 3.45 3.06 1.06
N ASN A 46 3.67 3.10 2.37
CA ASN A 46 4.06 4.31 3.08
C ASN A 46 5.52 4.70 2.83
N ALA A 47 6.39 3.77 2.40
CA ALA A 47 7.77 4.08 2.05
C ALA A 47 7.87 4.97 0.80
N HIS A 48 6.94 4.80 -0.16
CA HIS A 48 6.85 5.58 -1.39
C HIS A 48 5.39 5.94 -1.72
N PRO A 49 4.78 6.92 -1.02
CA PRO A 49 3.39 7.31 -1.25
C PRO A 49 3.18 7.87 -2.67
N GLY A 50 2.18 7.37 -3.39
CA GLY A 50 2.01 7.77 -4.79
C GLY A 50 0.86 7.15 -5.59
N GLY A 51 -0.19 6.64 -4.95
CA GLY A 51 -1.29 5.96 -5.66
C GLY A 51 -1.10 4.44 -5.79
N ASN A 52 -0.31 3.83 -4.89
CA ASN A 52 -0.07 2.39 -4.91
C ASN A 52 -1.34 1.59 -4.62
N THR A 53 -1.31 0.30 -4.98
CA THR A 53 -2.36 -0.66 -4.68
C THR A 53 -1.90 -1.69 -3.66
N ILE A 54 -2.67 -1.86 -2.59
CA ILE A 54 -2.58 -3.00 -1.67
C ILE A 54 -3.63 -4.01 -2.13
N GLN A 55 -3.17 -5.11 -2.75
CA GLN A 55 -4.05 -6.11 -3.35
C GLN A 55 -4.10 -7.37 -2.48
N ILE A 56 -5.25 -7.63 -1.89
CA ILE A 56 -5.51 -8.85 -1.12
C ILE A 56 -5.89 -9.98 -2.09
N VAL A 57 -5.15 -11.08 -2.00
CA VAL A 57 -5.32 -12.31 -2.77
C VAL A 57 -5.65 -13.44 -1.81
N PRO A 58 -6.94 -13.65 -1.50
CA PRO A 58 -7.38 -14.68 -0.56
C PRO A 58 -6.98 -16.08 -1.01
N SER A 59 -6.33 -16.85 -0.13
CA SER A 59 -6.06 -18.28 -0.35
C SER A 59 -7.18 -19.20 0.16
N ALA A 60 -8.14 -18.65 0.93
CA ALA A 60 -9.27 -19.37 1.51
C ALA A 60 -10.48 -18.42 1.70
N SER A 61 -11.65 -18.96 2.03
CA SER A 61 -12.84 -18.17 2.37
C SER A 61 -13.52 -18.73 3.64
N PRO A 62 -13.62 -17.96 4.75
CA PRO A 62 -13.19 -16.58 4.87
C PRO A 62 -11.66 -16.44 4.98
N PHE A 63 -11.11 -15.41 4.35
CA PHE A 63 -9.71 -14.99 4.53
C PHE A 63 -9.65 -13.96 5.65
N ARG A 64 -9.46 -14.47 6.88
CA ARG A 64 -9.50 -13.67 8.10
C ARG A 64 -8.11 -13.23 8.51
N ILE A 65 -7.83 -11.94 8.39
CA ILE A 65 -6.61 -11.31 8.90
C ILE A 65 -6.91 -10.83 10.31
N LYS A 66 -6.42 -11.55 11.33
CA LYS A 66 -6.62 -11.19 12.73
C LYS A 66 -5.47 -10.29 13.20
N LEU A 67 -5.81 -9.07 13.60
CA LEU A 67 -4.84 -8.06 13.97
C LEU A 67 -4.36 -8.28 15.42
N ASN A 68 -3.08 -8.01 15.69
CA ASN A 68 -2.46 -8.11 17.02
C ASN A 68 -2.12 -6.74 17.63
N SER A 69 -2.00 -5.70 16.79
CA SER A 69 -1.75 -4.31 17.20
C SER A 69 -2.30 -3.35 16.13
N LEU A 70 -2.55 -2.07 16.46
CA LEU A 70 -3.11 -1.13 15.47
C LEU A 70 -2.29 -1.16 14.17
N LEU A 71 -2.96 -1.18 13.02
CA LEU A 71 -2.27 -1.07 11.74
C LEU A 71 -1.67 0.34 11.62
N PRO A 72 -0.52 0.51 10.94
CA PRO A 72 -0.02 1.84 10.62
C PRO A 72 -1.07 2.61 9.79
N PRO A 73 -1.17 3.94 9.92
CA PRO A 73 -2.02 4.74 9.05
C PRO A 73 -1.53 4.62 7.59
N ILE A 74 -2.46 4.72 6.64
CA ILE A 74 -2.11 4.79 5.21
C ILE A 74 -1.69 6.23 4.89
N ILE A 75 -0.53 6.40 4.26
CA ILE A 75 0.01 7.70 3.85
C ILE A 75 -0.14 7.88 2.34
N GLY A 76 -0.69 9.03 1.94
CA GLY A 76 -0.92 9.40 0.55
C GLY A 76 -2.10 8.65 -0.11
N PRO A 77 -2.35 8.91 -1.40
CA PRO A 77 -3.34 8.15 -2.15
C PRO A 77 -2.94 6.68 -2.20
N ALA A 78 -3.86 5.79 -1.85
CA ALA A 78 -3.68 4.34 -1.98
C ALA A 78 -5.02 3.67 -2.26
N THR A 79 -4.98 2.56 -3.00
CA THR A 79 -6.13 1.69 -3.21
C THR A 79 -5.94 0.42 -2.39
N VAL A 80 -6.92 0.05 -1.57
CA VAL A 80 -6.97 -1.26 -0.92
C VAL A 80 -8.09 -2.06 -1.56
N THR A 81 -7.75 -3.22 -2.13
CA THR A 81 -8.71 -4.04 -2.89
C THR A 81 -8.53 -5.52 -2.60
N ALA A 82 -9.56 -6.31 -2.87
CA ALA A 82 -9.53 -7.76 -2.80
C ALA A 82 -9.93 -8.37 -4.13
N THR A 83 -9.21 -9.41 -4.55
CA THR A 83 -9.50 -10.15 -5.80
C THR A 83 -10.75 -11.03 -5.72
N SER A 84 -11.23 -11.32 -4.50
CA SER A 84 -12.45 -12.10 -4.26
C SER A 84 -13.14 -11.66 -2.96
N ARG A 85 -14.38 -12.15 -2.77
CA ARG A 85 -15.17 -11.88 -1.55
C ARG A 85 -14.63 -12.70 -0.36
N GLY A 86 -15.11 -12.39 0.84
CA GLY A 86 -14.80 -13.18 2.04
C GLY A 86 -13.52 -12.76 2.76
N VAL A 87 -12.95 -11.61 2.41
CA VAL A 87 -11.88 -10.96 3.19
C VAL A 87 -12.47 -10.32 4.42
N VAL A 88 -11.89 -10.63 5.58
CA VAL A 88 -12.27 -10.06 6.87
C VAL A 88 -11.02 -9.51 7.54
N ILE A 89 -11.02 -8.21 7.84
CA ILE A 89 -10.03 -7.59 8.71
C ILE A 89 -10.62 -7.61 10.12
N ASP A 90 -10.07 -8.45 10.98
CA ASP A 90 -10.62 -8.76 12.30
C ASP A 90 -9.82 -8.06 13.40
N GLY A 91 -10.40 -6.99 13.94
CA GLY A 91 -9.88 -6.24 15.08
C GLY A 91 -10.28 -6.79 16.45
N GLY A 92 -10.85 -7.99 16.54
CA GLY A 92 -11.37 -8.54 17.79
C GLY A 92 -10.35 -8.72 18.92
N ASN A 93 -9.04 -8.67 18.63
CA ASN A 93 -8.01 -8.63 19.67
C ASN A 93 -7.78 -7.23 20.29
N PHE A 94 -8.35 -6.16 19.73
CA PHE A 94 -8.23 -4.80 20.29
C PHE A 94 -9.23 -4.49 21.40
N ILE A 95 -10.37 -5.17 21.36
CA ILE A 95 -11.47 -4.89 22.27
C ILE A 95 -11.26 -5.77 23.49
N ASP A 96 -10.90 -5.15 24.62
CA ASP A 96 -10.83 -5.81 25.93
C ASP A 96 -12.22 -6.24 26.46
N GLY A 97 -13.27 -5.97 25.70
CA GLY A 97 -14.66 -6.33 25.96
C GLY A 97 -15.38 -5.38 26.92
N ASN A 98 -14.69 -4.38 27.49
CA ASN A 98 -15.18 -3.68 28.67
C ASN A 98 -15.42 -2.19 28.48
N ASN A 99 -14.99 -1.58 27.37
CA ASN A 99 -15.33 -0.19 27.09
C ASN A 99 -15.51 0.09 25.59
N GLN A 100 -16.50 0.92 25.27
CA GLN A 100 -16.79 1.37 23.90
C GLN A 100 -15.64 2.23 23.32
N ALA A 101 -14.84 2.85 24.18
CA ALA A 101 -13.63 3.58 23.82
C ALA A 101 -12.48 2.69 23.28
N SER A 102 -12.59 1.37 23.39
CA SER A 102 -11.62 0.40 22.85
C SER A 102 -11.96 0.00 21.41
N CYS A 103 -13.11 0.45 20.88
CA CYS A 103 -13.45 0.26 19.48
C CYS A 103 -12.55 1.14 18.60
N PRO A 104 -11.79 0.56 17.65
CA PRO A 104 -11.00 1.35 16.72
C PRO A 104 -11.90 2.30 15.89
N GLY A 105 -11.66 3.61 15.99
CA GLY A 105 -12.39 4.65 15.24
C GLY A 105 -13.47 5.40 16.03
N GLU A 106 -13.62 5.15 17.34
CA GLU A 106 -14.38 6.03 18.23
C GLU A 106 -13.58 7.32 18.47
N THR A 107 -14.14 8.47 18.07
CA THR A 107 -13.57 9.82 18.23
C THR A 107 -14.61 10.75 18.79
#